data_AF-A0A353INM1-F1
#
_entry.id   AF-A0A353INM1-F1
#
_cell.length_a   1.000
_cell.length_b   1.000
_cell.length_c   1.000
_cell.angle_alpha   90.00
_cell.angle_beta   90.00
_cell.angle_gamma   90.00
#
_symmetry.space_group_name_H-M   'P 1'
#
loop_
_entity.id
_entity.type
_entity.pdbx_description
1 polymer ?
#
loop_
_entity_poly.entity_id
_entity_poly.type
_entity_poly.pdbx_seq_one_letter_code
_entity_poly.pdbx_strand_id
1 'polypeptide(L)' 'MSNAALRLVEAGGEMDKEKALEAAISQIERACGKGSIMRLGQNETAV' A
#
# COMPACT_ATOMS: atom_id res chain seq x y z
N MET A 1 -21.28 7.10 11.26
CA MET A 1 -20.04 6.30 11.37
C MET A 1 -19.06 6.82 10.33
N SER A 2 -18.06 7.58 10.76
CA SER A 2 -17.00 8.11 9.89
C SER A 2 -16.16 6.96 9.34
N ASN A 3 -16.12 6.79 8.02
CA ASN A 3 -15.21 5.85 7.38
C ASN A 3 -13.77 6.26 7.75
N ALA A 4 -13.13 5.49 8.62
CA ALA A 4 -11.71 5.70 8.93
C ALA A 4 -10.92 5.54 7.62
N ALA A 5 -10.13 6.55 7.26
CA ALA A 5 -9.31 6.55 6.05
C ALA A 5 -8.23 5.45 6.04
N LEU A 6 -8.04 4.79 7.19
CA LEU A 6 -7.00 3.81 7.46
C LEU A 6 -7.64 2.47 7.82
N ARG A 7 -7.25 1.41 7.10
CA ARG A 7 -7.62 0.03 7.39
C ARG A 7 -6.61 -0.56 8.37
N LEU A 8 -7.09 -1.04 9.52
CA LEU A 8 -6.28 -1.75 10.50
C LEU A 8 -5.95 -3.15 9.97
N VAL A 9 -4.68 -3.55 10.07
CA VAL A 9 -4.20 -4.91 9.79
C VAL A 9 -3.75 -5.52 11.12
N GLU A 10 -4.28 -6.69 11.45
CA GLU A 10 -3.92 -7.45 12.66
C GLU A 10 -2.50 -8.02 12.51
N ALA A 11 -1.70 -8.05 13.59
CA ALA A 11 -0.27 -8.38 13.51
C ALA A 11 0.00 -9.89 13.71
N GLY A 12 0.56 -10.59 12.70
CA GLY A 12 0.99 -11.98 12.80
C GLY A 12 1.93 -12.49 11.69
N GLY A 13 3.25 -12.52 11.92
CA GLY A 13 4.21 -13.20 11.03
C GLY A 13 4.56 -12.46 9.72
N GLU A 14 5.47 -13.05 8.93
CA GLU A 14 6.08 -12.43 7.74
C GLU A 14 5.05 -12.13 6.62
N MET A 15 4.05 -13.01 6.45
CA MET A 15 2.94 -12.81 5.51
C MET A 15 2.09 -11.58 5.85
N ASP A 16 1.95 -11.22 7.13
CA ASP A 16 1.16 -10.06 7.53
C ASP A 16 1.90 -8.74 7.32
N LYS A 17 3.25 -8.78 7.29
CA LYS A 17 4.07 -7.61 6.94
C LYS A 17 3.83 -7.19 5.49
N GLU A 18 3.79 -8.14 4.56
CA GLU A 18 3.49 -7.85 3.14
C GLU A 18 2.07 -7.32 2.96
N LYS A 19 1.08 -7.93 3.62
CA LYS A 19 -0.31 -7.45 3.58
C LYS A 19 -0.46 -6.04 4.15
N ALA A 20 0.20 -5.75 5.27
CA ALA A 20 0.21 -4.41 5.86
C ALA A 20 0.86 -3.38 4.92
N LEU A 21 1.96 -3.77 4.27
CA LEU A 21 2.64 -2.92 3.30
C LEU A 21 1.75 -2.58 2.10
N GLU A 22 1.11 -3.58 1.48
CA GLU A 22 0.21 -3.36 0.34
C GLU A 22 -1.04 -2.54 0.72
N ALA A 23 -1.58 -2.77 1.93
CA ALA A 23 -2.70 -1.99 2.45
C ALA A 23 -2.31 -0.51 2.68
N ALA A 24 -1.09 -0.25 3.16
CA ALA A 24 -0.57 1.10 3.35
C ALA A 24 -0.31 1.81 2.01
N ILE A 25 0.33 1.14 1.06
CA ILE A 25 0.54 1.65 -0.31
C ILE A 25 -0.80 2.05 -0.93
N SER A 26 -1.81 1.17 -0.85
CA SER A 26 -3.15 1.44 -1.35
C SER A 26 -3.82 2.65 -0.69
N GLN A 27 -3.56 2.90 0.60
CA GLN A 27 -4.09 4.07 1.31
C GLN A 27 -3.41 5.36 0.82
N ILE A 28 -2.09 5.33 0.62
CA ILE A 28 -1.32 6.46 0.11
C ILE A 28 -1.79 6.84 -1.30
N GLU A 29 -1.98 5.87 -2.21
CA GLU A 29 -2.45 6.18 -3.57
C GLU A 29 -3.85 6.79 -3.60
N ARG A 30 -4.76 6.36 -2.71
CA ARG A 30 -6.10 6.97 -2.60
C ARG A 30 -6.05 8.39 -2.06
N ALA A 31 -5.13 8.69 -1.16
CA ALA A 31 -5.02 10.00 -0.52
C ALA A 31 -4.24 11.02 -1.38
N CYS A 32 -3.19 10.57 -2.08
CA CYS A 32 -2.23 11.44 -2.78
C CYS A 32 -2.34 11.40 -4.31
N GLY A 33 -3.02 10.39 -4.87
CA GLY A 33 -3.09 10.14 -6.31
C GLY A 33 -2.30 8.90 -6.73
N LYS A 34 -2.63 8.36 -7.91
CA LYS A 34 -1.94 7.19 -8.47
C LYS A 34 -0.49 7.54 -8.81
N GLY A 35 0.45 6.66 -8.46
CA GLY A 35 1.88 6.87 -8.72
C GLY A 35 2.59 7.78 -7.71
N SER A 36 1.92 8.25 -6.65
CA SER A 36 2.57 8.99 -5.55
C SER A 36 3.54 8.11 -4.73
N ILE A 37 3.42 6.80 -4.82
CA ILE A 37 4.36 5.82 -4.25
C ILE A 37 4.54 4.67 -5.26
N MET A 38 5.78 4.28 -5.53
CA MET A 38 6.13 3.21 -6.46
C MET A 38 7.37 2.48 -5.97
N ARG A 39 7.51 1.20 -6.32
CA ARG A 39 8.74 0.45 -6.10
C ARG A 39 9.73 0.79 -7.20
N LEU A 40 10.99 1.00 -6.83
CA LEU A 40 12.06 1.19 -7.79
C LEU A 40 12.14 -0.04 -8.71
N GLY A 41 12.24 0.17 -10.02
CA GLY A 41 12.27 -0.91 -11.00
C GLY A 41 10.93 -1.50 -11.43
N GLN A 42 9.78 -1.10 -10.82
CA GLN A 42 8.46 -1.65 -11.20
C GLN A 42 8.10 -1.47 -12.69
N ASN A 43 8.67 -0.45 -13.34
CA ASN A 43 8.44 -0.12 -14.75
C ASN A 43 9.71 -0.26 -15.62
N GLU A 44 10.79 -0.86 -15.11
CA GLU A 44 12.04 -1.01 -15.87
C GLU A 44 11.95 -2.08 -16.97
N THR A 45 10.85 -2.84 -17.04
CA THR A 45 10.57 -3.83 -18.10
C THR A 45 9.66 -3.27 -19.20
N ALA A 46 9.96 -2.06 -19.67
CA ALA A 46 9.29 -1.45 -20.82
C ALA A 46 10.32 -1.06 -21.89
N VAL A 47 11.30 -1.94 -22.16
CA VAL A 47 12.14 -1.97 -23.38
C VAL A 47 12.50 -3.42 -23.68
#